data_AF-A0A0F4LN99-F1
#
_entry.id   AF-A0A0F4LN99-F1
#
_cell.length_a   1.000
_cell.length_b   1.000
_cell.length_c   1.000
_cell.angle_alpha   90.00
_cell.angle_beta   90.00
_cell.angle_gamma   90.00
#
_symmetry.space_group_name_H-M   'P 1'
#
loop_
_entity.id
_entity.type
_entity.pdbx_description
1 polymer ?
#
loop_
_entity_poly.entity_id
_entity_poly.type
_entity_poly.pdbx_seq_one_letter_code
_entity_poly.pdbx_strand_id
1 'polypeptide(L)'
;MAEKKNMGLGTFRNRENKTQRPQGNKPDYVSRSERTHPQENLLFHKETKKLKKPTTKTVKLTLDTHTAVTTIATIQNQTITDTLTDIVEAYIRTLPPQTRKLIRYNIESAKGDKFLK
;
A
#
# COMPACT_ATOMS: atom_id res chain seq x y z
N MET A 1 63.08 -45.06 26.94
CA MET A 1 62.65 -43.78 26.34
C MET A 1 61.15 -43.67 26.54
N ALA A 2 60.70 -42.79 27.43
CA ALA A 2 59.32 -42.75 27.89
C ALA A 2 58.47 -41.78 27.08
N GLU A 3 57.32 -42.28 26.65
CA GLU A 3 56.27 -41.65 25.84
C GLU A 3 55.54 -40.56 26.64
N LYS A 4 55.70 -39.29 26.24
CA LYS A 4 54.98 -38.16 26.88
C LYS A 4 53.53 -38.11 26.37
N LYS A 5 52.61 -38.70 27.14
CA LYS A 5 51.17 -38.47 26.99
C LYS A 5 50.84 -37.02 27.37
N ASN A 6 50.43 -36.22 26.37
CA ASN A 6 49.94 -34.87 26.57
C ASN A 6 48.56 -34.91 27.28
N MET A 7 48.57 -34.89 28.61
CA MET A 7 47.37 -34.77 29.45
C MET A 7 47.17 -33.30 29.81
N GLY A 8 46.12 -32.66 29.27
CA GLY A 8 45.77 -31.25 29.55
C GLY A 8 44.71 -30.72 28.57
N LEU A 9 44.26 -29.47 28.76
CA LEU A 9 43.20 -28.81 27.95
C LEU A 9 43.41 -28.84 26.42
N GLY A 10 44.62 -29.17 25.95
CA GLY A 10 44.94 -29.39 24.53
C GLY A 10 44.31 -30.66 23.91
N THR A 11 43.89 -31.65 24.71
CA THR A 11 43.25 -32.88 24.20
C THR A 11 41.85 -32.63 23.63
N PHE A 12 41.15 -31.59 24.07
CA PHE A 12 39.83 -31.22 23.55
C PHE A 12 39.89 -30.53 22.18
N ARG A 13 41.03 -29.93 21.81
CA ARG A 13 41.21 -29.29 20.49
C ARG A 13 41.50 -30.30 19.37
N ASN A 14 42.06 -31.45 19.73
CA ASN A 14 42.53 -32.50 18.80
C ASN A 14 41.63 -33.76 18.81
N ARG A 15 40.34 -33.62 19.15
CA ARG A 15 39.39 -34.72 18.90
C ARG A 15 39.26 -34.90 17.37
N GLU A 16 39.73 -36.02 16.86
CA GLU A 16 39.71 -36.40 15.43
C GLU A 16 38.28 -36.51 14.89
N ASN A 17 37.30 -36.75 15.77
CA ASN A 17 35.87 -36.85 15.43
C ASN A 17 35.15 -35.50 15.55
N LYS A 18 35.62 -34.47 14.83
CA LYS A 18 34.86 -33.21 14.69
C LYS A 18 33.75 -33.42 13.66
N THR A 19 32.50 -33.43 14.11
CA THR A 19 31.35 -33.33 13.21
C THR A 19 31.43 -32.01 12.45
N GLN A 20 31.51 -32.08 11.12
CA GLN A 20 31.40 -30.88 10.28
C GLN A 20 29.99 -30.30 10.45
N ARG A 21 29.90 -28.98 10.64
CA ARG A 21 28.60 -28.30 10.64
C ARG A 21 27.93 -28.54 9.28
N PRO A 22 26.66 -28.95 9.24
CA PRO A 22 25.95 -29.12 7.98
C PRO A 22 25.98 -27.80 7.20
N GLN A 23 26.22 -27.90 5.89
CA GLN A 23 26.22 -26.73 5.02
C GLN A 23 24.80 -26.16 4.98
N GLY A 24 24.67 -24.89 5.37
CA GLY A 24 23.40 -24.19 5.27
C GLY A 24 23.14 -23.86 3.81
N ASN A 25 22.31 -24.64 3.13
CA ASN A 25 21.81 -24.29 1.80
C ASN A 25 20.97 -23.01 1.94
N LYS A 26 21.52 -21.89 1.48
CA LYS A 26 20.72 -20.70 1.24
C LYS A 26 19.90 -20.97 -0.03
N PRO A 27 18.57 -20.76 -0.01
CA PRO A 27 17.78 -20.92 -1.22
C PRO A 27 18.27 -19.96 -2.31
N ASP A 28 18.56 -20.48 -3.50
CA ASP A 28 19.06 -19.69 -4.65
C ASP A 28 18.03 -18.65 -5.14
N TYR A 29 16.75 -18.89 -4.87
CA TYR A 29 15.65 -18.03 -5.30
C TYR A 29 14.86 -17.53 -4.10
N VAL A 30 15.36 -16.49 -3.46
CA VAL A 30 14.52 -15.63 -2.63
C VAL A 30 13.70 -14.80 -3.61
N SER A 31 12.43 -15.15 -3.83
CA SER A 31 11.53 -14.24 -4.53
C SER A 31 11.54 -12.93 -3.74
N ARG A 32 12.22 -11.91 -4.27
CA ARG A 32 12.12 -10.56 -3.74
C ARG A 32 10.66 -10.16 -3.91
N SER A 33 9.89 -10.32 -2.84
CA SER A 33 8.63 -9.60 -2.69
C SER A 33 9.04 -8.14 -2.49
N GLU A 34 9.31 -7.45 -3.60
CA GLU A 34 9.33 -6.01 -3.60
C GLU A 34 7.95 -5.60 -3.12
N ARG A 35 7.89 -5.02 -1.92
CA ARG A 35 6.68 -4.38 -1.41
C ARG A 35 6.45 -3.19 -2.33
N THR A 36 5.71 -3.41 -3.42
CA THR A 36 5.25 -2.32 -4.27
C THR A 36 4.32 -1.49 -3.41
N HIS A 37 4.71 -0.23 -3.16
CA HIS A 37 3.81 0.72 -2.54
C HIS A 37 2.52 0.75 -3.38
N PRO A 38 1.33 0.53 -2.78
CA PRO A 38 0.10 0.66 -3.54
C PRO A 38 0.05 2.11 -4.02
N GLN A 39 -0.01 2.25 -5.34
CA GLN A 39 0.10 3.49 -6.11
C GLN A 39 -0.45 4.72 -5.37
N GLU A 40 0.29 5.83 -5.42
CA GLU A 40 0.06 7.06 -4.66
C GLU A 40 -1.33 7.69 -4.84
N ASN A 41 -2.05 7.27 -5.88
CA ASN A 41 -3.40 7.72 -6.16
C ASN A 41 -4.43 6.92 -5.34
N LEU A 42 -5.08 7.59 -4.39
CA LEU A 42 -6.11 6.98 -3.57
C LEU A 42 -7.36 6.61 -4.36
N LEU A 43 -7.70 7.43 -5.35
CA LEU A 43 -8.75 7.18 -6.31
C LEU A 43 -8.09 6.85 -7.65
N PHE A 44 -8.25 5.59 -8.10
CA PHE A 44 -7.84 5.19 -9.44
C PHE A 44 -8.76 5.83 -10.48
N HIS A 45 -8.37 7.00 -10.98
CA HIS A 45 -8.88 7.53 -12.22
C HIS A 45 -8.20 6.74 -13.34
N LYS A 46 -8.92 5.80 -13.96
CA LYS A 46 -8.45 5.17 -15.20
C LYS A 46 -8.25 6.32 -16.19
N GLU A 47 -7.03 6.61 -16.62
CA GLU A 47 -6.69 7.71 -17.55
C GLU A 47 -7.44 7.64 -18.89
N THR A 48 -8.04 6.48 -19.19
CA THR A 48 -9.06 6.37 -20.21
C THR A 48 -10.20 7.32 -19.86
N LYS A 49 -10.43 8.35 -20.68
CA LYS A 49 -11.70 9.09 -20.77
C LYS A 49 -12.85 8.08 -20.90
N LYS A 50 -13.25 7.45 -19.80
CA LYS A 50 -14.44 6.61 -19.77
C LYS A 50 -15.55 7.57 -20.11
N LEU A 51 -16.39 7.24 -21.10
CA LEU A 51 -17.67 7.92 -21.27
C LEU A 51 -18.27 8.04 -19.87
N LYS A 52 -18.36 9.27 -19.37
CA LYS A 52 -18.83 9.54 -18.01
C LYS A 52 -20.22 8.93 -17.93
N LYS A 53 -20.34 7.81 -17.21
CA LYS A 53 -21.66 7.28 -16.90
C LYS A 53 -22.37 8.40 -16.14
N PRO A 54 -23.60 8.79 -16.54
CA PRO A 54 -24.31 9.86 -15.87
C PRO A 54 -24.39 9.53 -14.37
N THR A 55 -23.98 10.49 -13.55
CA THR A 55 -23.92 10.32 -12.10
C THR A 55 -25.35 10.12 -11.60
N THR A 56 -25.65 8.95 -11.03
CA THR A 56 -27.02 8.60 -10.60
C THR A 56 -27.40 9.19 -9.24
N LYS A 57 -26.47 9.88 -8.56
CA LYS A 57 -26.65 10.41 -7.20
C LYS A 57 -26.54 11.92 -7.18
N THR A 58 -27.47 12.56 -6.48
CA THR A 58 -27.49 14.01 -6.23
C THR A 58 -26.96 14.31 -4.84
N VAL A 59 -26.11 15.32 -4.71
CA VAL A 59 -25.63 15.85 -3.43
C VAL A 59 -26.27 17.21 -3.19
N LYS A 60 -26.86 17.41 -2.01
CA LYS A 60 -27.41 18.70 -1.59
C LYS A 60 -26.32 19.49 -0.86
N LEU A 61 -26.09 20.73 -1.27
CA LEU A 61 -25.09 21.64 -0.70
C LEU A 61 -25.78 22.91 -0.19
N THR A 62 -25.13 23.61 0.74
CA THR A 62 -25.56 24.96 1.13
C THR A 62 -25.33 25.95 -0.03
N LEU A 63 -26.07 27.05 -0.04
CA LEU A 63 -26.02 28.05 -1.12
C LEU A 63 -24.60 28.56 -1.36
N ASP A 64 -23.89 28.91 -0.29
CA ASP A 64 -22.54 29.46 -0.36
C ASP A 64 -21.55 28.45 -0.96
N THR A 65 -21.63 27.19 -0.51
CA THR A 65 -20.77 26.11 -1.01
C THR A 65 -21.08 25.81 -2.48
N HIS A 66 -22.35 25.73 -2.85
CA HIS A 66 -22.77 25.51 -4.23
C HIS A 66 -22.23 26.61 -5.16
N THR A 67 -22.33 27.87 -4.71
CA THR A 67 -21.85 29.02 -5.48
C THR A 67 -20.34 28.95 -5.66
N ALA A 68 -19.58 28.72 -4.58
CA ALA A 68 -18.13 28.60 -4.63
C ALA A 68 -17.66 27.48 -5.58
N VAL A 69 -18.27 26.30 -5.48
CA VAL A 69 -17.95 25.15 -6.35
C VAL A 69 -18.29 25.46 -7.81
N THR A 70 -19.43 26.12 -8.06
CA THR A 70 -19.84 26.51 -9.43
C THR A 70 -18.85 27.51 -10.04
N THR A 71 -18.37 28.47 -9.25
CA THR A 71 -17.35 29.42 -9.70
C THR A 71 -16.03 28.72 -10.04
N ILE A 72 -15.57 27.80 -9.18
CA ILE A 72 -14.35 27.01 -9.45
C ILE A 72 -14.50 26.17 -10.72
N ALA A 73 -15.64 25.50 -10.88
CA ALA A 73 -15.95 24.70 -12.06
C ALA A 73 -15.94 25.54 -13.35
N THR A 74 -16.46 26.76 -13.28
CA THR A 74 -16.44 27.71 -14.40
C THR A 74 -15.02 28.13 -14.75
N ILE A 75 -14.19 28.45 -13.74
CA ILE A 75 -12.78 28.85 -13.94
C ILE A 75 -11.97 27.70 -14.58
N GLN A 76 -12.21 26.47 -14.15
CA GLN A 76 -11.47 25.29 -14.60
C GLN A 76 -12.05 24.65 -15.86
N ASN A 77 -13.16 25.16 -16.40
CA ASN A 77 -13.91 24.55 -17.51
C ASN A 77 -14.25 23.06 -17.27
N GLN A 78 -14.67 22.74 -16.05
CA GLN A 78 -15.03 21.39 -15.62
C GLN A 78 -16.50 21.31 -15.19
N THR A 79 -17.03 20.08 -15.13
CA THR A 79 -18.36 19.86 -14.53
C THR A 79 -18.27 19.93 -13.01
N ILE A 80 -19.32 20.43 -12.35
CA ILE A 80 -19.43 20.52 -10.87
C ILE A 80 -19.02 19.20 -10.19
N THR A 81 -19.46 18.06 -10.72
CA THR A 81 -19.14 16.73 -10.17
C THR A 81 -17.66 16.39 -10.20
N ASP A 82 -16.94 16.83 -11.23
CA ASP A 82 -15.49 16.60 -11.35
C ASP A 82 -14.75 17.48 -10.37
N THR A 83 -15.11 18.77 -10.30
CA THR A 83 -14.49 19.68 -9.33
C THR A 83 -14.68 19.22 -7.89
N LEU A 84 -15.85 18.68 -7.54
CA LEU A 84 -16.07 18.07 -6.23
C LEU A 84 -15.18 16.86 -6.00
N THR A 85 -14.97 16.03 -7.03
CA THR A 85 -14.09 14.86 -6.94
C THR A 85 -12.64 15.30 -6.71
N ASP A 86 -12.16 16.28 -7.47
CA ASP A 86 -10.80 16.81 -7.38
C ASP A 86 -10.55 17.47 -6.01
N ILE A 87 -11.50 18.28 -5.51
CA ILE A 87 -11.41 18.92 -4.19
C ILE A 87 -11.35 17.86 -3.08
N VAL A 88 -12.24 16.85 -3.13
CA VAL A 88 -12.26 15.78 -2.14
C VAL A 88 -10.98 14.96 -2.18
N GLU A 89 -10.46 14.65 -3.37
CA GLU A 89 -9.19 13.92 -3.49
C GLU A 89 -8.01 14.73 -2.94
N ALA A 90 -7.92 16.02 -3.29
CA ALA A 90 -6.91 16.92 -2.76
C ALA A 90 -6.95 16.97 -1.23
N TYR A 91 -8.15 17.08 -0.65
CA TYR A 91 -8.33 17.07 0.80
C TYR A 91 -7.85 15.75 1.41
N ILE A 92 -8.27 14.60 0.87
CA ILE A 92 -7.86 13.29 1.40
C ILE A 92 -6.33 13.10 1.32
N ARG A 93 -5.67 13.64 0.31
CA ARG A 93 -4.19 13.61 0.17
C ARG A 93 -3.48 14.38 1.29
N THR A 94 -4.12 15.39 1.89
CA THR A 94 -3.57 16.11 3.04
C THR A 94 -3.79 15.39 4.38
N LEU A 95 -4.68 14.40 4.44
CA LEU A 95 -4.99 13.69 5.68
C LEU A 95 -3.87 12.73 6.11
N PRO A 96 -3.75 12.46 7.43
CA PRO A 96 -2.82 11.46 7.97
C PRO A 96 -3.01 10.08 7.34
N PRO A 97 -1.95 9.25 7.26
CA PRO A 97 -2.01 7.93 6.64
C PRO A 97 -3.06 7.00 7.27
N GLN A 98 -3.32 7.11 8.57
CA GLN A 98 -4.31 6.29 9.28
C GLN A 98 -5.73 6.60 8.80
N THR A 99 -6.12 7.87 8.80
CA THR A 99 -7.44 8.34 8.33
C THR A 99 -7.67 7.99 6.86
N ARG A 100 -6.64 8.16 6.03
CA ARG A 100 -6.66 7.81 4.61
C ARG A 100 -6.92 6.32 4.37
N LYS A 101 -6.33 5.44 5.17
CA LYS A 101 -6.58 3.98 5.11
C LYS A 101 -8.01 3.63 5.46
N LEU A 102 -8.57 4.26 6.51
CA LEU A 102 -9.97 4.06 6.90
C LEU A 102 -10.92 4.47 5.77
N ILE A 103 -10.68 5.60 5.13
CA ILE A 103 -11.47 6.07 3.98
C ILE A 103 -11.38 5.06 2.82
N ARG A 104 -10.17 4.58 2.48
CA ARG A 104 -9.99 3.56 1.43
C ARG A 104 -10.77 2.28 1.75
N TYR A 105 -10.66 1.77 2.97
CA TYR A 105 -11.37 0.57 3.40
C TYR A 105 -12.90 0.72 3.23
N ASN A 106 -13.47 1.83 3.69
CA ASN A 106 -14.91 2.07 3.55
C ASN A 106 -15.38 2.15 2.09
N ILE A 107 -14.58 2.75 1.21
CA ILE A 107 -14.87 2.81 -0.24
C ILE A 107 -14.84 1.42 -0.88
N GLU A 108 -13.87 0.59 -0.49
CA GLU A 108 -13.75 -0.79 -0.98
C GLU A 108 -14.93 -1.65 -0.54
N SER A 109 -15.32 -1.57 0.74
CA SER A 109 -16.49 -2.27 1.28
C SER A 109 -17.78 -1.87 0.53
N ALA A 110 -18.00 -0.58 0.30
CA ALA A 110 -19.18 -0.08 -0.43
C ALA A 110 -19.20 -0.50 -1.92
N LYS A 111 -18.05 -0.88 -2.50
CA LYS A 111 -17.99 -1.46 -3.86
C LYS A 111 -18.27 -2.96 -3.84
N GLY A 112 -17.81 -3.67 -2.80
CA GLY A 112 -18.04 -5.11 -2.60
C GLY A 112 -19.52 -5.48 -2.43
N ASP A 113 -20.29 -4.67 -1.71
CA ASP A 113 -21.73 -4.89 -1.48
C ASP A 113 -22.59 -4.89 -2.75
N LYS A 114 -22.06 -4.41 -3.88
CA LYS A 114 -22.77 -4.41 -5.17
C LYS A 114 -22.79 -5.78 -5.85
N PHE A 115 -22.03 -6.76 -5.35
CA PHE A 115 -21.96 -8.12 -5.91
C PHE A 115 -22.71 -9.17 -5.07
N LEU A 116 -23.38 -8.75 -3.99
CA LEU A 116 -24.16 -9.64 -3.09
C LEU A 116 -25.68 -9.41 -3.19
N LYS A 117 -26.16 -8.81 -4.29
CA LYS A 117 -27.59 -8.67 -4.59
C LYS A 117 -27.93 -9.27 -5.93
#